data_AF-A0A427B027-F1
#
_entry.id   AF-A0A427B027-F1
#
_cell.length_a   1.000
_cell.length_b   1.000
_cell.length_c   1.000
_cell.angle_alpha   90.00
_cell.angle_beta   90.00
_cell.angle_gamma   90.00
#
_symmetry.space_group_name_H-M   'P 1'
#
loop_
_entity.id
_entity.type
_entity.pdbx_description
1 polymer ?
#
loop_
_entity_poly.entity_id
_entity_poly.type
_entity_poly.pdbx_seq_one_letter_code
_entity_poly.pdbx_strand_id
1 'polypeptide(L)'
;MAAGNGGGRRMPHVLTVAGSDSSAGAGIQADIKACGALGAYCSSVITAVTAQNTVGVQVHMKYVVLYFRDELFAMADIVTPNLKEASALLGGISLRTVSDMCSAAKSIHNLGPR
;
A
#
# COMPACT_ATOMS: atom_id res chain seq x y z
N MET A 1 -38.85 6.56 23.12
CA MET A 1 -37.54 5.90 23.37
C MET A 1 -36.69 6.12 22.13
N ALA A 2 -35.64 6.94 22.24
CA ALA A 2 -34.80 7.32 21.11
C ALA A 2 -33.87 6.14 20.74
N ALA A 3 -33.88 5.74 19.48
CA ALA A 3 -32.89 4.81 18.93
C ALA A 3 -31.52 5.50 18.99
N GLY A 4 -30.58 4.87 19.69
CA GLY A 4 -29.21 5.35 19.81
C GLY A 4 -28.55 5.45 18.43
N ASN A 5 -28.07 6.65 18.11
CA ASN A 5 -27.29 6.92 16.91
C ASN A 5 -25.91 6.26 17.07
N GLY A 6 -25.80 4.97 16.72
CA GLY A 6 -24.55 4.25 16.67
C GLY A 6 -23.73 4.73 15.48
N GLY A 7 -23.06 5.88 15.63
CA GLY A 7 -22.04 6.36 14.70
C GLY A 7 -20.82 5.44 14.72
N GLY A 8 -20.97 4.21 14.22
CA GLY A 8 -19.86 3.28 14.05
C GLY A 8 -18.90 3.88 13.04
N ARG A 9 -17.72 4.30 13.50
CA ARG A 9 -16.63 4.72 12.62
C ARG A 9 -16.39 3.60 11.62
N ARG A 10 -16.62 3.87 10.32
CA ARG A 10 -16.30 2.93 9.25
C ARG A 10 -14.84 2.51 9.40
N MET A 11 -14.58 1.21 9.39
CA MET A 11 -13.22 0.66 9.51
C MET A 11 -12.39 1.16 8.33
N PRO A 12 -11.24 1.84 8.56
CA PRO A 12 -10.43 2.36 7.46
C PRO A 12 -9.97 1.25 6.53
N HIS A 13 -10.10 1.46 5.22
CA HIS A 13 -9.61 0.57 4.19
C HIS A 13 -8.25 1.05 3.65
N VAL A 14 -7.21 0.28 3.94
CA VAL A 14 -5.85 0.52 3.47
C VAL A 14 -5.54 -0.43 2.31
N LEU A 15 -5.07 0.12 1.20
CA LEU A 15 -4.50 -0.63 0.08
C LEU A 15 -2.97 -0.55 0.17
N THR A 16 -2.32 -1.66 0.57
CA THR A 16 -0.85 -1.77 0.47
C THR A 16 -0.44 -2.11 -0.96
N VAL A 17 0.61 -1.45 -1.45
CA VAL A 17 1.19 -1.66 -2.76
C VAL A 17 2.68 -1.92 -2.58
N ALA A 18 3.06 -3.18 -2.56
CA ALA A 18 4.44 -3.57 -2.28
C ALA A 18 4.77 -4.97 -2.82
N GLY A 19 6.04 -5.32 -2.75
CA GLY A 19 6.48 -6.70 -2.91
C GLY A 19 5.98 -7.60 -1.78
N SER A 20 5.74 -8.87 -2.08
CA SER A 20 5.49 -9.92 -1.08
C SER A 20 6.82 -10.42 -0.53
N ASP A 21 6.99 -10.33 0.79
CA ASP A 21 8.11 -10.91 1.56
C ASP A 21 7.61 -12.08 2.42
N SER A 22 8.00 -13.30 2.02
CA SER A 22 7.62 -14.54 2.71
C SER A 22 8.08 -14.62 4.18
N SER A 23 9.11 -13.88 4.59
CA SER A 23 9.58 -13.85 5.98
C SER A 23 8.70 -12.98 6.90
N ALA A 24 7.78 -12.22 6.31
CA ALA A 24 6.92 -11.25 6.98
C ALA A 24 7.68 -10.13 7.72
N GLY A 25 8.96 -9.89 7.40
CA GLY A 25 9.74 -8.80 7.98
C GLY A 25 9.44 -7.44 7.33
N ALA A 26 9.08 -7.44 6.05
CA ALA A 26 8.78 -6.24 5.27
C ALA A 26 7.60 -6.49 4.29
N GLY A 27 7.42 -5.56 3.34
CA GLY A 27 6.46 -5.69 2.25
C GLY A 27 5.01 -5.81 2.72
N ILE A 28 4.18 -6.41 1.87
CA ILE A 28 2.73 -6.58 2.12
C ILE A 28 2.45 -7.25 3.46
N GLN A 29 3.25 -8.23 3.85
CA GLN A 29 3.07 -8.99 5.09
C GLN A 29 3.27 -8.11 6.33
N ALA A 30 4.27 -7.23 6.31
CA ALA A 30 4.48 -6.26 7.40
C ALA A 30 3.34 -5.23 7.44
N ASP A 31 2.90 -4.75 6.26
CA ASP A 31 1.83 -3.77 6.15
C ASP A 31 0.49 -4.31 6.67
N ILE A 32 0.12 -5.55 6.31
CA ILE A 32 -1.11 -6.21 6.80
C ILE A 32 -1.08 -6.35 8.33
N LYS A 33 0.08 -6.70 8.91
CA LYS A 33 0.22 -6.76 10.37
C LYS A 33 0.04 -5.37 11.02
N ALA A 34 0.62 -4.34 10.41
CA ALA A 34 0.47 -2.96 10.89
C ALA A 34 -0.99 -2.48 10.80
N CYS A 35 -1.65 -2.71 9.65
CA CYS A 35 -3.07 -2.47 9.46
C CYS A 35 -3.92 -3.14 10.54
N GLY A 36 -3.72 -4.44 10.74
CA GLY A 36 -4.47 -5.22 11.73
C GLY A 36 -4.25 -4.71 13.16
N ALA A 37 -3.01 -4.38 13.52
CA ALA A 37 -2.68 -3.79 14.81
C ALA A 37 -3.33 -2.41 15.03
N LEU A 38 -3.62 -1.67 13.95
CA LEU A 38 -4.27 -0.36 13.97
C LEU A 38 -5.80 -0.42 13.79
N GLY A 39 -6.38 -1.63 13.69
CA GLY A 39 -7.82 -1.80 13.47
C GLY A 39 -8.29 -1.36 12.08
N ALA A 40 -7.43 -1.47 11.07
CA ALA A 40 -7.75 -1.18 9.67
C ALA A 40 -7.96 -2.46 8.86
N TYR A 41 -8.87 -2.41 7.88
CA TYR A 41 -9.00 -3.44 6.86
C TYR A 41 -7.92 -3.23 5.80
N CYS A 42 -7.05 -4.22 5.60
CA CYS A 42 -5.93 -4.12 4.66
C CYS A 42 -6.20 -5.02 3.43
N SER A 43 -6.16 -4.43 2.24
CA SER A 43 -6.10 -5.15 0.96
C SER A 43 -4.74 -4.90 0.30
N SER A 44 -4.36 -5.75 -0.67
CA SER A 44 -2.99 -5.72 -1.22
C SER A 44 -2.93 -5.79 -2.73
N VAL A 45 -2.00 -5.02 -3.32
CA VAL A 45 -1.55 -5.16 -4.70
C VAL A 45 -0.10 -5.64 -4.70
N ILE A 46 0.12 -6.88 -5.16
CA ILE A 46 1.45 -7.49 -5.22
C ILE A 46 2.18 -6.96 -6.46
N THR A 47 3.24 -6.18 -6.26
CA THR A 47 4.05 -5.60 -7.36
C THR A 47 5.20 -6.50 -7.80
N ALA A 48 5.66 -7.35 -6.89
CA ALA A 48 6.67 -8.38 -7.09
C ALA A 48 6.48 -9.47 -6.01
N VAL A 49 6.83 -10.71 -6.30
CA VAL A 49 6.92 -11.76 -5.28
C VAL A 49 8.39 -12.07 -5.05
N THR A 50 8.83 -12.04 -3.80
CA THR A 50 10.16 -12.52 -3.44
C THR A 50 10.10 -13.91 -2.84
N ALA A 51 11.03 -14.77 -3.27
CA ALA A 51 11.38 -15.98 -2.54
C ALA A 51 12.65 -15.66 -1.76
N GLN A 52 12.56 -15.64 -0.43
CA GLN A 52 13.69 -15.35 0.45
C GLN A 52 14.00 -16.58 1.31
N ASN A 53 15.28 -16.91 1.38
CA ASN A 53 15.83 -17.84 2.36
C ASN A 53 17.10 -17.21 2.98
N THR A 54 17.75 -17.93 3.88
CA THR A 54 18.96 -17.43 4.57
C THR A 54 20.16 -17.19 3.66
N VAL A 55 20.10 -17.58 2.37
CA VAL A 55 21.19 -17.47 1.40
C VAL A 55 20.94 -16.45 0.29
N GLY A 56 19.76 -15.82 0.22
CA GLY A 56 19.51 -14.73 -0.73
C GLY A 56 18.04 -14.44 -1.02
N VAL A 57 17.83 -13.46 -1.91
CA VAL A 57 16.51 -12.98 -2.34
C VAL A 57 16.38 -13.11 -3.85
N GLN A 58 15.35 -13.81 -4.33
CA GLN A 58 14.97 -13.86 -5.74
C GLN A 58 13.70 -13.04 -5.96
N VAL A 59 13.66 -12.16 -6.96
CA VAL A 59 12.53 -11.25 -7.24
C VAL A 59 11.88 -11.61 -8.58
N HIS A 60 10.57 -11.87 -8.57
CA HIS A 60 9.79 -12.18 -9.77
C HIS A 60 8.62 -11.21 -9.97
N MET A 61 8.35 -10.86 -11.24
CA MET A 61 7.32 -9.92 -11.73
C MET A 61 7.49 -8.44 -11.32
N LYS A 62 7.10 -7.54 -12.22
CA LYS A 62 7.15 -6.08 -12.03
C LYS A 62 5.86 -5.42 -12.57
N TYR A 63 5.14 -4.76 -11.65
CA TYR A 63 4.16 -3.68 -11.87
C TYR A 63 2.75 -4.03 -12.41
N VAL A 64 2.05 -4.97 -11.76
CA VAL A 64 0.59 -5.14 -11.92
C VAL A 64 -0.20 -3.87 -11.57
N VAL A 65 0.28 -3.07 -10.62
CA VAL A 65 -0.43 -1.88 -10.13
C VAL A 65 -0.67 -0.80 -11.19
N LEU A 66 0.19 -0.70 -12.22
CA LEU A 66 0.02 0.32 -13.26
C LEU A 66 -1.22 0.08 -14.12
N TYR A 67 -1.66 -1.18 -14.25
CA TYR A 67 -2.81 -1.55 -15.07
C TYR A 67 -4.15 -1.35 -14.37
N PHE A 68 -4.16 -1.42 -13.04
CA PHE A 68 -5.39 -1.36 -12.24
C PHE A 68 -5.43 -0.18 -11.27
N ARG A 69 -4.57 0.83 -11.50
CA ARG A 69 -4.37 1.94 -10.58
C ARG A 69 -5.68 2.66 -10.30
N ASP A 70 -6.39 3.04 -11.35
CA ASP A 70 -7.56 3.91 -11.24
C ASP A 70 -8.76 3.15 -10.63
N GLU A 71 -8.92 1.85 -10.91
CA GLU A 71 -9.99 1.06 -10.27
C GLU A 71 -9.68 0.75 -8.80
N LEU A 72 -8.44 0.39 -8.47
CA LEU A 72 -8.07 -0.01 -7.11
C LEU A 72 -7.97 1.17 -6.15
N PHE A 73 -7.45 2.31 -6.60
CA PHE A 73 -7.26 3.48 -5.74
C PHE A 73 -8.59 4.08 -5.32
N ALA A 74 -9.57 4.12 -6.22
CA ALA A 74 -10.91 4.60 -5.93
C ALA A 74 -11.66 3.78 -4.87
N MET A 75 -11.18 2.57 -4.53
CA MET A 75 -11.76 1.71 -3.50
C MET A 75 -11.13 1.90 -2.11
N ALA A 76 -9.97 2.55 -2.00
CA ALA A 76 -9.20 2.69 -0.76
C ALA A 76 -9.41 4.05 -0.09
N ASP A 77 -9.31 4.09 1.23
CA ASP A 77 -9.21 5.35 2.00
C ASP A 77 -7.73 5.78 2.10
N ILE A 78 -6.81 4.81 2.20
CA ILE A 78 -5.36 5.06 2.27
C ILE A 78 -4.65 4.12 1.30
N VAL A 79 -3.68 4.65 0.54
CA VAL A 79 -2.75 3.85 -0.26
C VAL A 79 -1.35 4.00 0.32
N THR A 80 -0.67 2.87 0.54
CA THR A 80 0.66 2.84 1.17
C THR A 80 1.67 2.14 0.23
N PRO A 81 2.16 2.82 -0.82
CA PRO A 81 3.19 2.24 -1.64
C PRO A 81 4.55 2.36 -0.95
N ASN A 82 5.35 1.29 -1.04
CA ASN A 82 6.77 1.38 -0.67
C ASN A 82 7.53 2.29 -1.65
N LEU A 83 8.74 2.73 -1.27
CA LEU A 83 9.48 3.78 -1.98
C LEU A 83 9.65 3.50 -3.49
N LYS A 84 9.94 2.24 -3.86
CA LYS A 84 10.15 1.84 -5.26
C LYS A 84 8.82 1.85 -6.04
N GLU A 85 7.74 1.41 -5.41
CA GLU A 85 6.39 1.42 -5.95
C GLU A 85 5.86 2.85 -6.10
N ALA A 86 6.10 3.72 -5.12
CA ALA A 86 5.75 5.13 -5.17
C ALA A 86 6.44 5.83 -6.34
N SER A 87 7.75 5.55 -6.52
CA SER A 87 8.51 6.01 -7.68
C SER A 87 7.89 5.52 -8.99
N ALA A 88 7.59 4.22 -9.11
CA ALA A 88 7.01 3.64 -10.32
C ALA A 88 5.61 4.21 -10.65
N LEU A 89 4.75 4.36 -9.65
CA LEU A 89 3.40 4.95 -9.79
C LEU A 89 3.43 6.40 -10.28
N LEU A 90 4.50 7.12 -9.94
CA LEU A 90 4.71 8.52 -10.30
C LEU A 90 5.62 8.68 -11.52
N GLY A 91 5.74 7.66 -12.36
CA GLY A 91 6.48 7.74 -13.63
C GLY A 91 8.00 7.57 -13.49
N GLY A 92 8.47 6.91 -12.44
CA GLY A 92 9.88 6.59 -12.21
C GLY A 92 10.70 7.73 -11.61
N ILE A 93 10.05 8.72 -10.97
CA ILE A 93 10.76 9.82 -10.31
C ILE A 93 11.65 9.33 -9.17
N SER A 94 12.82 9.93 -8.98
CA SER A 94 13.71 9.58 -7.88
C SER A 94 13.19 10.20 -6.57
N LEU A 95 12.92 9.35 -5.57
CA LEU A 95 12.52 9.75 -4.22
C LEU A 95 13.66 9.43 -3.25
N ARG A 96 14.36 10.44 -2.75
CA ARG A 96 15.55 10.26 -1.88
C ARG A 96 15.40 10.93 -0.52
N THR A 97 14.55 11.95 -0.44
CA THR A 97 14.38 12.76 0.76
C THR A 97 12.99 12.59 1.36
N VAL A 98 12.86 12.97 2.63
CA VAL A 98 11.55 13.06 3.30
C VAL A 98 10.61 14.03 2.57
N SER A 99 11.15 15.13 2.02
CA SER A 99 10.37 16.08 1.23
C SER A 99 9.80 15.44 -0.04
N ASP A 100 10.60 14.61 -0.71
CA ASP A 100 10.16 13.86 -1.90
C ASP A 100 9.03 12.91 -1.52
N MET A 101 9.17 12.19 -0.40
CA MET A 101 8.15 11.26 0.10
C MET A 101 6.84 11.99 0.44
N CYS A 102 6.91 13.14 1.12
CA CYS A 102 5.74 13.96 1.41
C CYS A 102 5.05 14.46 0.13
N SER A 103 5.84 14.85 -0.88
CA SER A 103 5.30 15.32 -2.16
C SER A 103 4.67 14.17 -2.94
N ALA A 104 5.32 13.00 -2.96
CA ALA A 104 4.80 11.78 -3.54
C ALA A 104 3.47 11.36 -2.88
N ALA A 105 3.38 11.41 -1.55
CA ALA A 105 2.16 11.07 -0.81
C ALA A 105 0.98 11.96 -1.24
N LYS A 106 1.20 13.27 -1.42
CA LYS A 106 0.18 14.19 -1.94
C LYS A 106 -0.22 13.85 -3.37
N SER A 107 0.76 13.60 -4.25
CA SER A 107 0.49 13.20 -5.63
C SER A 107 -0.31 11.90 -5.70
N ILE A 108 0.03 10.90 -4.88
CA ILE A 108 -0.67 9.61 -4.82
C ILE A 108 -2.09 9.75 -4.28
N HIS A 109 -2.29 10.60 -3.27
CA HIS A 109 -3.64 10.90 -2.77
C HIS A 109 -4.53 11.51 -3.87
N ASN A 110 -3.96 12.37 -4.73
CA ASN A 110 -4.70 12.96 -5.86
C ASN A 110 -5.05 11.95 -6.97
N LEU A 111 -4.60 10.69 -6.88
CA LEU A 111 -4.91 9.64 -7.85
C LEU A 111 -6.22 8.89 -7.54
N GLY A 112 -6.95 9.23 -6.47
CA GLY A 112 -8.29 8.70 -6.21
C GLY A 112 -8.63 8.11 -4.83
N PRO A 113 -7.69 7.82 -3.90
CA PRO A 113 -8.05 7.40 -2.55
C PRO A 113 -8.95 8.43 -1.83
N ARG A 114 -9.88 7.95 -1.01
CA ARG A 114 -10.99 8.73 -0.44
C ARG A 114 -10.69 9.42 0.88
#